data_AF-A0A1I4FW90-F1
#
_entry.id   AF-A0A1I4FW90-F1
#
_cell.length_a   1.000
_cell.length_b   1.000
_cell.length_c   1.000
_cell.angle_alpha   90.00
_cell.angle_beta   90.00
_cell.angle_gamma   90.00
#
_symmetry.space_group_name_H-M   'P 1'
#
loop_
_entity.id
_entity.type
_entity.pdbx_description
1 polymer ?
#
loop_
_entity_poly.entity_id
_entity_poly.type
_entity_poly.pdbx_seq_one_letter_code
_entity_poly.pdbx_strand_id
1 'polypeptide(L)'
;MARFIVWMLSLACLCSIAAFAARPTGLKQLLSMGAFLVVGLLFLICLGWALTREQGRRLKASIVPVAVLAVVPVGLELGHAIRDWQFQRDLPRYQAAAAWASTLAVPGETVTVLPPPAAYADLTYGVHITQNETCGLVVDFFWGGGFPVKHTVRRYVSDPLAMERKPCREGWRRGRWRAEGWYELAD
;
A
#
# COMPACT_ATOMS: atom_id res chain seq x y z
N MET A 1 5.37 -12.00 33.06
CA MET A 1 5.45 -12.85 31.85
C MET A 1 4.26 -12.65 30.91
N ALA A 2 3.00 -12.86 31.33
CA ALA A 2 1.83 -12.70 30.44
C ALA A 2 1.71 -11.31 29.78
N ARG A 3 1.92 -10.20 30.52
CA ARG A 3 1.91 -8.84 29.95
C ARG A 3 2.96 -8.64 28.85
N PHE A 4 4.17 -9.16 29.05
CA PHE A 4 5.28 -9.04 28.08
C PHE A 4 4.95 -9.76 26.77
N ILE A 5 4.38 -10.97 26.84
CA ILE A 5 3.92 -11.73 25.66
C ILE A 5 2.87 -10.94 24.88
N VAL A 6 1.93 -10.31 25.58
CA VAL A 6 0.88 -9.48 24.96
C VAL A 6 1.47 -8.27 24.23
N TRP A 7 2.41 -7.55 24.85
CA TRP A 7 3.10 -6.42 24.21
C TRP A 7 3.85 -6.86 22.94
N MET A 8 4.56 -7.98 23.01
CA MET A 8 5.30 -8.54 21.88
C MET A 8 4.37 -8.93 20.72
N LEU A 9 3.26 -9.62 21.01
CA LEU A 9 2.26 -10.00 19.99
C LEU A 9 1.58 -8.77 19.38
N SER A 10 1.26 -7.76 20.21
CA SER A 10 0.64 -6.52 19.75
C SER A 10 1.59 -5.74 18.83
N LEU A 11 2.86 -5.62 19.21
CA LEU A 11 3.89 -4.97 18.40
C LEU A 11 4.14 -5.74 17.09
N ALA A 12 4.23 -7.06 17.14
CA ALA A 12 4.40 -7.89 15.95
C ALA A 12 3.20 -7.75 14.99
N CYS A 13 1.98 -7.68 15.53
CA CYS A 13 0.77 -7.44 14.75
C CYS A 13 0.81 -6.05 14.10
N LEU A 14 1.14 -5.01 14.87
CA LEU A 14 1.28 -3.64 14.39
C LEU A 14 2.28 -3.55 13.24
N CYS A 15 3.48 -4.10 13.46
CA CYS A 15 4.55 -4.11 12.46
C CYS A 15 4.16 -4.87 11.20
N SER A 16 3.45 -6.00 11.32
CA SER A 16 3.00 -6.79 10.17
C SER A 16 1.96 -6.05 9.34
N ILE A 17 0.98 -5.40 9.99
CA ILE A 17 -0.05 -4.60 9.31
C ILE A 17 0.58 -3.37 8.64
N ALA A 18 1.44 -2.65 9.36
CA ALA A 18 2.14 -1.49 8.82
C ALA A 18 3.02 -1.88 7.63
N ALA A 19 3.78 -2.99 7.73
CA ALA A 19 4.60 -3.49 6.63
C ALA A 19 3.76 -3.89 5.40
N PHE A 20 2.61 -4.53 5.63
CA PHE A 20 1.68 -4.90 4.57
C PHE A 20 1.11 -3.68 3.84
N ALA A 21 0.68 -2.65 4.58
CA ALA A 21 0.13 -1.42 4.02
C ALA A 21 1.19 -0.49 3.38
N ALA A 22 2.48 -0.67 3.73
CA ALA A 22 3.56 0.24 3.35
C ALA A 22 4.31 -0.10 2.05
N ARG A 23 4.13 -1.27 1.40
CA ARG A 23 5.22 -1.83 0.57
C ARG A 23 4.90 -2.38 -0.84
N PRO A 24 5.96 -2.43 -1.70
CA PRO A 24 5.92 -2.14 -3.14
C PRO A 24 6.47 -3.33 -3.98
N THR A 25 6.51 -4.54 -3.41
CA THR A 25 6.84 -5.78 -4.12
C THR A 25 6.01 -6.94 -3.54
N GLY A 26 5.60 -7.88 -4.39
CA GLY A 26 4.76 -9.02 -3.98
C GLY A 26 5.40 -9.88 -2.88
N LEU A 27 6.72 -10.07 -2.88
CA LEU A 27 7.41 -10.83 -1.84
C LEU A 27 7.26 -10.19 -0.45
N LYS A 28 7.39 -8.86 -0.33
CA LYS A 28 7.21 -8.16 0.95
C LYS A 28 5.78 -8.26 1.47
N GLN A 29 4.80 -8.27 0.55
CA GLN A 29 3.39 -8.49 0.90
C GLN A 29 3.18 -9.91 1.41
N LEU A 30 3.68 -10.93 0.70
CA LEU A 30 3.56 -12.33 1.10
C LEU A 30 4.22 -12.60 2.46
N LEU A 31 5.42 -12.07 2.69
CA LEU A 31 6.10 -12.20 3.98
C LEU A 31 5.32 -11.49 5.11
N SER A 32 4.77 -10.31 4.85
CA SER A 32 3.97 -9.58 5.83
C SER A 32 2.64 -10.30 6.14
N MET A 33 2.00 -10.88 5.13
CA MET A 33 0.82 -11.74 5.31
C MET A 33 1.14 -12.99 6.11
N GLY A 34 2.23 -13.68 5.80
CA GLY A 34 2.68 -14.85 6.54
C GLY A 34 2.96 -14.52 8.01
N ALA A 35 3.67 -13.42 8.26
CA ALA A 35 3.92 -12.94 9.62
C ALA A 35 2.62 -12.60 10.36
N PHE A 36 1.68 -11.91 9.70
CA PHE A 36 0.37 -11.58 10.27
C PHE A 36 -0.43 -12.84 10.64
N LEU A 37 -0.46 -13.86 9.77
CA LEU A 37 -1.15 -15.13 10.03
C LEU A 37 -0.53 -15.89 11.20
N VAL A 38 0.80 -15.95 11.29
CA VAL A 38 1.51 -16.57 12.41
C VAL A 38 1.18 -15.85 13.73
N VAL A 39 1.24 -14.52 13.74
CA VAL A 39 0.90 -13.71 14.92
C VAL A 39 -0.56 -13.90 15.31
N GLY A 40 -1.47 -13.94 14.33
CA GLY A 40 -2.90 -14.20 14.54
C GLY A 40 -3.16 -15.57 15.15
N LEU A 41 -2.47 -16.61 14.67
CA LEU A 41 -2.58 -17.97 15.23
C LEU A 41 -2.06 -18.03 16.68
N LEU A 42 -0.89 -17.46 16.94
CA LEU A 42 -0.32 -17.38 18.28
C LEU A 42 -1.25 -16.64 19.25
N PHE A 43 -1.87 -15.56 18.78
CA PHE A 43 -2.86 -14.82 19.52
C PHE A 43 -4.09 -15.67 19.87
N LEU A 44 -4.64 -16.43 18.92
CA LEU A 44 -5.77 -17.33 19.17
C LEU A 44 -5.43 -18.43 20.18
N ILE A 45 -4.23 -19.01 20.09
CA ILE A 45 -3.74 -20.01 21.07
C ILE A 45 -3.65 -19.38 22.46
N CYS A 46 -3.05 -18.19 22.58
CA CYS A 46 -2.95 -17.48 23.86
C CYS A 46 -4.32 -17.13 24.44
N LEU A 47 -5.26 -16.73 23.58
CA LEU A 47 -6.64 -16.42 23.97
C LEU A 47 -7.37 -17.67 24.48
N GLY A 48 -7.30 -18.79 23.76
CA GLY A 48 -7.90 -20.06 24.16
C GLY A 48 -7.34 -20.55 25.51
N TRP A 49 -6.02 -20.45 25.69
CA TRP A 49 -5.38 -20.79 26.96
C TRP A 49 -5.85 -19.89 28.12
N ALA A 50 -5.96 -18.58 27.90
CA ALA A 50 -6.44 -17.64 28.92
C ALA A 50 -7.91 -17.90 29.30
N LEU A 51 -8.77 -18.17 28.31
CA LEU A 51 -10.20 -18.43 28.53
C LEU A 51 -10.47 -19.76 29.25
N THR A 52 -9.62 -20.77 29.06
CA THR A 52 -9.78 -22.11 29.65
C THR A 52 -9.21 -22.22 31.07
N ARG A 53 -8.15 -21.48 31.41
CA ARG A 53 -7.50 -21.57 32.73
C ARG A 53 -7.95 -20.53 33.75
N GLU A 54 -8.43 -19.35 33.34
CA GLU A 54 -8.80 -18.29 34.30
C GLU A 54 -10.32 -18.27 34.62
N GLN A 55 -10.83 -19.34 35.23
CA GLN A 55 -12.17 -19.32 35.82
C GLN A 55 -12.24 -18.25 36.93
N GLY A 56 -12.98 -17.17 36.66
CA GLY A 56 -13.18 -16.05 37.59
C GLY A 56 -12.54 -14.71 37.19
N ARG A 57 -11.73 -14.66 36.13
CA ARG A 57 -11.07 -13.43 35.64
C ARG A 57 -11.35 -13.11 34.17
N ARG A 58 -12.44 -13.65 33.62
CA ARG A 58 -12.86 -13.51 32.22
C ARG A 58 -12.82 -12.08 31.68
N LEU A 59 -13.15 -11.08 32.51
CA LEU A 59 -13.15 -9.66 32.13
C LEU A 59 -11.73 -9.07 31.95
N LYS A 60 -10.75 -9.53 32.75
CA LYS A 60 -9.34 -9.15 32.58
C LYS A 60 -8.69 -9.88 31.42
N ALA A 61 -9.11 -11.13 31.17
CA ALA A 61 -8.66 -11.92 30.02
C ALA A 61 -9.14 -11.33 28.67
N SER A 62 -10.24 -10.57 28.65
CA SER A 62 -10.78 -9.92 27.43
C SER A 62 -10.09 -8.60 27.05
N ILE A 63 -9.28 -8.01 27.93
CA ILE A 63 -8.52 -6.78 27.60
C ILE A 63 -7.46 -7.06 26.53
N VAL A 64 -6.82 -8.23 26.59
CA VAL A 64 -5.78 -8.65 25.64
C VAL A 64 -6.31 -8.72 24.20
N PRO A 65 -7.43 -9.42 23.92
CA PRO A 65 -7.94 -9.47 22.57
C PRO A 65 -8.45 -8.13 22.05
N VAL A 66 -9.05 -7.31 22.91
CA VAL A 66 -9.47 -5.96 22.54
C VAL A 66 -8.26 -5.09 22.18
N ALA A 67 -7.18 -5.15 22.95
CA ALA A 67 -5.95 -4.41 22.67
C ALA A 67 -5.30 -4.83 21.34
N VAL A 68 -5.26 -6.13 21.03
CA VAL A 68 -4.72 -6.63 19.75
C VAL A 68 -5.61 -6.26 18.58
N LEU A 69 -6.94 -6.28 18.72
CA LEU A 69 -7.86 -5.82 17.68
C LEU A 69 -7.74 -4.30 17.45
N ALA A 70 -7.51 -3.53 18.51
CA ALA A 70 -7.30 -2.08 18.41
C ALA A 70 -6.01 -1.71 17.65
N VAL A 71 -5.04 -2.62 17.54
CA VAL A 71 -3.82 -2.41 16.73
C VAL A 71 -4.11 -2.37 15.23
N VAL A 72 -5.20 -2.98 14.77
CA VAL A 72 -5.54 -3.04 13.33
C VAL A 72 -5.70 -1.65 12.71
N PRO A 73 -6.60 -0.77 13.19
CA PRO A 73 -6.73 0.58 12.61
C PRO A 73 -5.44 1.39 12.73
N VAL A 74 -4.72 1.27 13.85
CA VAL A 74 -3.45 1.98 14.06
C VAL A 74 -2.38 1.53 13.06
N GLY A 75 -2.29 0.22 12.80
CA GLY A 75 -1.36 -0.34 11.83
C GLY A 75 -1.65 0.10 10.40
N LEU A 76 -2.94 0.23 10.04
CA LEU A 76 -3.36 0.73 8.73
C LEU A 76 -2.95 2.20 8.53
N GLU A 77 -3.27 3.06 9.50
CA GLU A 77 -2.88 4.48 9.47
C GLU A 77 -1.35 4.65 9.43
N LEU A 78 -0.63 3.89 10.25
CA LEU A 78 0.84 3.89 10.23
C LEU A 78 1.39 3.44 8.87
N GLY A 79 0.82 2.40 8.27
CA GLY A 79 1.20 1.94 6.95
C GLY A 79 0.95 2.99 5.86
N HIS A 80 -0.18 3.70 5.92
CA HIS A 80 -0.45 4.83 5.04
C HIS A 80 0.58 5.97 5.23
N ALA A 81 0.89 6.34 6.46
CA ALA A 81 1.90 7.36 6.75
C ALA A 81 3.29 6.97 6.24
N ILE A 82 3.70 5.71 6.43
CA ILE A 82 4.98 5.20 5.91
C ILE A 82 5.00 5.25 4.38
N ARG A 83 3.91 4.87 3.72
CA ARG A 83 3.80 4.90 2.26
C ARG A 83 3.85 6.33 1.70
N ASP A 84 3.21 7.28 2.40
CA ASP A 84 3.22 8.69 2.06
C ASP A 84 4.64 9.26 2.19
N TRP A 85 5.33 8.95 3.30
CA TRP A 85 6.73 9.32 3.49
C TRP A 85 7.65 8.72 2.42
N GLN A 86 7.48 7.43 2.10
CA GLN A 86 8.26 6.77 1.04
C GLN A 86 8.05 7.44 -0.31
N PHE A 87 6.80 7.80 -0.65
CA PHE A 87 6.52 8.52 -1.89
C PHE A 87 7.26 9.86 -1.93
N GLN A 88 7.17 10.67 -0.86
CA GLN A 88 7.82 11.97 -0.82
C GLN A 88 9.35 11.85 -0.92
N ARG A 89 9.94 10.86 -0.25
CA ARG A 89 11.37 10.55 -0.36
C ARG A 89 11.77 10.16 -1.79
N ASP A 90 10.94 9.35 -2.45
CA ASP A 90 11.22 8.81 -3.78
C ASP A 90 10.70 9.71 -4.91
N LEU A 91 10.06 10.85 -4.59
CA LEU A 91 9.45 11.77 -5.56
C LEU A 91 10.43 12.23 -6.66
N PRO A 92 11.70 12.59 -6.37
CA PRO A 92 12.65 12.95 -7.42
C PRO A 92 12.90 11.81 -8.42
N ARG A 93 12.90 10.56 -7.95
CA ARG A 93 13.06 9.38 -8.82
C ARG A 93 11.81 9.14 -9.67
N TYR A 94 10.63 9.35 -9.10
CA TYR A 94 9.37 9.32 -9.85
C TYR A 94 9.31 10.40 -10.93
N GLN A 95 9.78 11.62 -10.64
CA GLN A 95 9.88 12.69 -11.64
C GLN A 95 10.84 12.33 -12.77
N ALA A 96 12.02 11.78 -12.46
CA ALA A 96 12.95 11.29 -13.47
C ALA A 96 12.36 10.15 -14.32
N ALA A 97 11.64 9.23 -13.68
CA ALA A 97 10.94 8.15 -14.37
C ALA A 97 9.81 8.68 -15.27
N ALA A 98 9.04 9.68 -14.82
CA ALA A 98 8.01 10.33 -15.62
C ALA A 98 8.60 11.07 -16.83
N ALA A 99 9.72 11.78 -16.65
CA ALA A 99 10.44 12.43 -17.73
C ALA A 99 10.93 11.43 -18.78
N TRP A 100 11.53 10.31 -18.34
CA TRP A 100 11.90 9.21 -19.23
C TRP A 100 10.70 8.60 -19.95
N ALA A 101 9.60 8.32 -19.24
CA ALA A 101 8.40 7.77 -19.86
C ALA A 101 7.79 8.75 -20.88
N SER A 102 7.87 10.05 -20.62
CA SER A 102 7.39 11.10 -21.53
C SER A 102 8.10 11.06 -22.90
N THR A 103 9.36 10.62 -22.96
CA THR A 103 10.09 10.50 -24.24
C THR A 103 9.61 9.33 -25.10
N LEU A 104 8.81 8.42 -24.53
CA LEU A 104 8.25 7.26 -25.23
C LEU A 104 6.79 7.48 -25.62
N ALA A 105 6.22 8.65 -25.31
CA ALA A 105 4.82 8.93 -25.57
C ALA A 105 4.54 9.03 -27.08
N VAL A 106 3.50 8.34 -27.51
CA VAL A 106 3.00 8.37 -28.89
C VAL A 106 1.58 8.93 -28.89
N PRO A 107 1.30 10.04 -29.60
CA PRO A 107 -0.04 10.62 -29.63
C PRO A 107 -1.10 9.64 -30.13
N GLY A 108 -2.20 9.51 -29.38
CA GLY A 108 -3.32 8.62 -29.72
C GLY A 108 -3.12 7.15 -29.31
N GLU A 109 -1.94 6.79 -28.81
CA GLU A 109 -1.61 5.41 -28.44
C GLU A 109 -1.37 5.25 -26.93
N THR A 110 -1.41 3.99 -26.48
CA THR A 110 -0.96 3.60 -25.15
C THR A 110 0.27 2.71 -25.28
N VAL A 111 1.40 3.19 -24.78
CA VAL A 111 2.65 2.44 -24.74
C VAL A 111 2.77 1.76 -23.39
N THR A 112 2.99 0.45 -23.39
CA THR A 112 3.18 -0.33 -22.17
C THR A 112 4.62 -0.83 -22.10
N VAL A 113 5.31 -0.55 -20.99
CA VAL A 113 6.70 -0.99 -20.77
C VAL A 113 6.76 -1.99 -19.62
N LEU A 114 7.14 -3.22 -19.97
CA LEU A 114 7.24 -4.38 -19.07
C LEU A 114 8.46 -5.24 -19.48
N PRO A 115 9.48 -5.42 -18.61
CA PRO A 115 9.69 -4.71 -17.35
C PRO A 115 10.17 -3.25 -17.57
N PRO A 116 9.99 -2.37 -16.58
CA PRO A 116 10.60 -1.04 -16.60
C PRO A 116 12.14 -1.12 -16.53
N PRO A 117 12.86 -0.03 -16.87
CA PRO A 117 14.30 0.04 -16.72
C PRO A 117 14.75 -0.31 -15.29
N ALA A 118 15.92 -0.95 -15.16
CA ALA A 118 16.45 -1.39 -13.88
C ALA A 118 16.53 -0.28 -12.81
N ALA A 119 16.75 0.98 -13.23
CA ALA A 119 16.77 2.15 -12.36
C ALA A 119 15.43 2.47 -11.66
N TYR A 120 14.32 1.94 -12.19
CA TYR A 120 12.95 2.18 -11.71
C TYR A 120 12.19 0.89 -11.34
N ALA A 121 12.82 -0.27 -11.45
CA ALA A 121 12.19 -1.57 -11.22
C ALA A 121 11.76 -1.80 -9.76
N ASP A 122 12.30 -1.04 -8.80
CA ASP A 122 11.87 -1.04 -7.40
C ASP A 122 10.69 -0.10 -7.12
N LEU A 123 10.37 0.80 -8.05
CA LEU A 123 9.27 1.77 -7.94
C LEU A 123 7.96 1.26 -8.52
N THR A 124 8.05 0.35 -9.49
CA THR A 124 6.93 -0.13 -10.30
C THR A 124 7.28 -1.47 -10.97
N TYR A 125 6.29 -2.32 -11.20
CA TYR A 125 6.44 -3.51 -12.03
C TYR A 125 6.05 -3.28 -13.49
N GLY A 126 5.35 -2.18 -13.81
CA GLY A 126 4.91 -1.86 -15.17
C GLY A 126 4.57 -0.38 -15.34
N VAL A 127 4.82 0.15 -16.54
CA VAL A 127 4.51 1.55 -16.86
C VAL A 127 3.58 1.61 -18.05
N HIS A 128 2.43 2.27 -17.90
CA HIS A 128 1.53 2.58 -19.00
C HIS A 128 1.59 4.08 -19.29
N ILE A 129 1.79 4.42 -20.55
CA ILE A 129 2.00 5.78 -21.03
C ILE A 129 0.90 6.05 -22.04
N THR A 130 0.06 7.03 -21.76
CA THR A 130 -1.04 7.41 -22.64
C THR A 130 -0.91 8.88 -22.96
N GLN A 131 -0.94 9.22 -24.25
CA GLN A 131 -1.02 10.61 -24.69
C GLN A 131 -2.26 10.79 -25.56
N ASN A 132 -3.23 11.54 -25.05
CA ASN A 132 -4.46 11.84 -25.80
C ASN A 132 -4.87 13.31 -25.64
N GLU A 133 -5.78 13.76 -26.50
CA GLU A 133 -6.25 15.14 -26.53
C GLU A 133 -7.03 15.53 -25.26
N THR A 134 -7.71 14.58 -24.63
CA THR A 134 -8.59 14.81 -23.48
C THR A 134 -7.83 14.99 -22.17
N CYS A 135 -6.79 14.19 -21.94
CA CYS A 135 -6.07 14.07 -20.66
C CYS A 135 -4.62 14.53 -20.76
N GLY A 136 -4.14 14.87 -21.96
CA GLY A 136 -2.73 15.14 -22.20
C GLY A 136 -1.89 13.87 -22.02
N LEU A 137 -0.64 14.06 -21.58
CA LEU A 137 0.22 12.96 -21.19
C LEU A 137 -0.12 12.48 -19.78
N VAL A 138 -0.40 11.18 -19.68
CA VAL A 138 -0.64 10.43 -18.46
C VAL A 138 0.35 9.27 -18.39
N VAL A 139 1.01 9.10 -17.23
CA VAL A 139 1.95 8.00 -16.99
C VAL A 139 1.55 7.26 -15.72
N ASP A 140 1.19 5.99 -15.84
CA ASP A 140 0.82 5.13 -14.73
C ASP A 140 1.95 4.18 -14.34
N PHE A 141 2.42 4.32 -13.11
CA PHE A 141 3.38 3.43 -12.48
C PHE A 141 2.64 2.41 -11.63
N PHE A 142 2.51 1.18 -12.12
CA PHE A 142 1.83 0.08 -11.45
C PHE A 142 2.74 -0.59 -10.42
N TRP A 143 2.39 -0.50 -9.14
CA TRP A 143 3.22 -1.04 -8.06
C TRP A 143 2.51 -2.04 -7.15
N GLY A 144 1.17 -2.17 -7.28
CA GLY A 144 0.37 -3.26 -6.70
C GLY A 144 0.35 -3.28 -5.16
N GLY A 145 -0.81 -3.03 -4.56
CA GLY A 145 -0.91 -2.87 -3.10
C GLY A 145 -2.23 -3.37 -2.52
N GLY A 146 -2.26 -4.60 -1.96
CA GLY A 146 -3.42 -5.11 -1.21
C GLY A 146 -3.68 -6.61 -1.39
N PHE A 147 -4.58 -7.16 -0.56
CA PHE A 147 -5.10 -8.52 -0.71
C PHE A 147 -6.64 -8.47 -0.77
N PRO A 148 -7.28 -9.06 -1.81
CA PRO A 148 -6.66 -9.60 -3.02
C PRO A 148 -5.86 -8.52 -3.78
N VAL A 149 -4.95 -8.95 -4.67
CA VAL A 149 -4.05 -8.03 -5.41
C VAL A 149 -4.86 -6.88 -5.97
N LYS A 150 -4.60 -5.68 -5.45
CA LYS A 150 -5.21 -4.45 -5.94
C LYS A 150 -4.26 -3.76 -6.90
N HIS A 151 -4.76 -3.40 -8.06
CA HIS A 151 -4.01 -2.53 -8.97
C HIS A 151 -3.95 -1.17 -8.31
N THR A 152 -2.77 -0.81 -7.82
CA THR A 152 -2.50 0.53 -7.31
C THR A 152 -1.48 1.17 -8.22
N VAL A 153 -1.78 2.38 -8.68
CA VAL A 153 -0.92 3.15 -9.55
C VAL A 153 -0.54 4.47 -8.89
N ARG A 154 0.69 4.89 -9.14
CA ARG A 154 1.09 6.29 -9.03
C ARG A 154 0.98 6.87 -10.43
N ARG A 155 0.05 7.79 -10.64
CA ARG A 155 -0.21 8.45 -11.90
C ARG A 155 0.48 9.81 -11.91
N TYR A 156 1.30 10.04 -12.91
CA TYR A 156 1.74 11.37 -13.30
C TYR A 156 0.83 11.91 -14.41
N VAL A 157 0.47 13.18 -14.31
CA VAL A 157 -0.21 13.93 -15.37
C VAL A 157 0.57 15.20 -15.67
N SER A 158 0.78 15.47 -16.96
CA SER A 158 1.42 16.71 -17.43
C SER A 158 0.57 17.95 -17.18
N ASP A 159 -0.75 17.84 -17.29
CA ASP A 159 -1.74 18.86 -16.91
C ASP A 159 -2.42 18.44 -15.60
N PRO A 160 -2.12 19.07 -14.45
CA PRO A 160 -2.76 18.74 -13.18
C PRO A 160 -4.29 18.85 -13.19
N LEU A 161 -4.84 19.74 -14.03
CA LEU A 161 -6.30 19.95 -14.18
C LEU A 161 -6.96 18.83 -14.98
N ALA A 162 -6.19 18.04 -15.75
CA ALA A 162 -6.74 16.90 -16.49
C ALA A 162 -7.46 15.91 -15.57
N MET A 163 -7.00 15.74 -14.33
CA MET A 163 -7.60 14.83 -13.36
C MET A 163 -8.97 15.27 -12.82
N GLU A 164 -9.37 16.53 -13.05
CA GLU A 164 -10.74 17.00 -12.78
C GLU A 164 -11.73 16.50 -13.86
N ARG A 165 -11.23 16.15 -15.05
CA ARG A 165 -12.03 15.62 -16.15
C ARG A 165 -12.37 14.15 -15.87
N LYS A 166 -13.66 13.83 -15.85
CA LYS A 166 -14.16 12.47 -15.57
C LYS A 166 -13.42 11.37 -16.36
N PRO A 167 -13.19 11.49 -17.69
CA PRO A 167 -12.51 10.44 -18.46
C PRO A 167 -11.09 10.13 -17.98
N CYS A 168 -10.39 11.12 -17.42
CA CYS A 168 -9.02 10.97 -16.94
C CYS A 168 -8.94 10.33 -15.55
N ARG A 169 -10.08 10.17 -14.85
CA ARG A 169 -10.19 9.50 -13.56
C ARG A 169 -11.00 8.20 -13.63
N GLU A 170 -11.76 8.01 -14.71
CA GLU A 170 -12.64 6.87 -14.92
C GLU A 170 -11.87 5.54 -14.88
N GLY A 171 -12.51 4.49 -14.36
CA GLY A 171 -11.89 3.17 -14.16
C GLY A 171 -11.25 2.95 -12.79
N TRP A 172 -10.96 4.02 -12.02
CA TRP A 172 -10.39 3.90 -10.67
C TRP A 172 -11.43 4.20 -9.59
N ARG A 173 -11.57 3.30 -8.60
CA ARG A 173 -12.57 3.47 -7.52
C ARG A 173 -12.14 4.50 -6.49
N ARG A 174 -10.84 4.59 -6.23
CA ARG A 174 -10.27 5.44 -5.18
C ARG A 174 -9.12 6.26 -5.77
N GLY A 175 -8.98 7.49 -5.30
CA GLY A 175 -7.91 8.38 -5.74
C GLY A 175 -7.58 9.44 -4.70
N ARG A 176 -6.29 9.76 -4.56
CA ARG A 176 -5.79 10.80 -3.65
C ARG A 176 -4.65 11.58 -4.32
N TRP A 177 -4.68 12.90 -4.19
CA TRP A 177 -3.59 13.78 -4.60
C TRP A 177 -2.36 13.57 -3.73
N ARG A 178 -1.16 13.52 -4.34
CA ARG A 178 0.10 13.21 -3.65
C ARG A 178 1.11 14.35 -3.71
N ALA A 179 1.26 14.96 -4.88
CA ALA A 179 2.09 16.11 -5.16
C ALA A 179 1.58 16.75 -6.46
N GLU A 180 2.14 17.89 -6.86
CA GLU A 180 1.78 18.55 -8.11
C GLU A 180 1.95 17.59 -9.30
N GLY A 181 0.89 17.38 -10.08
CA GLY A 181 0.87 16.41 -11.19
C GLY A 181 0.89 14.94 -10.77
N TRP A 182 0.86 14.60 -9.47
CA TRP A 182 0.95 13.23 -8.97
C TRP A 182 -0.28 12.80 -8.17
N TYR A 183 -0.82 11.65 -8.56
CA TYR A 183 -2.01 11.05 -7.96
C TYR A 183 -1.75 9.59 -7.64
N GLU A 184 -2.32 9.11 -6.54
CA GLU A 184 -2.39 7.67 -6.25
C GLU A 184 -3.80 7.19 -6.52
N LEU A 185 -3.94 6.14 -7.33
CA LEU A 185 -5.23 5.56 -7.70
C LEU A 185 -5.24 4.07 -7.37
N ALA A 186 -6.40 3.56 -6.97
CA ALA A 186 -6.59 2.15 -6.63
C ALA A 186 -8.00 1.67 -7.01
N ASP A 187 -8.08 0.39 -7.37
CA ASP A 187 -9.34 -0.36 -7.56
C ASP A 187 -10.00 -0.83 -6.24
#